data_AF-A0A0F9IF24-F1
#
_entry.id   AF-A0A0F9IF24-F1
#
_cell.length_a   1.000
_cell.length_b   1.000
_cell.length_c   1.000
_cell.angle_alpha   90.00
_cell.angle_beta   90.00
_cell.angle_gamma   90.00
#
_symmetry.space_group_name_H-M   'P 1'
#
loop_
_entity.id
_entity.type
_entity.pdbx_description
1 polymer ?
#
loop_
_entity_poly.entity_id
_entity_poly.type
_entity_poly.pdbx_seq_one_letter_code
_entity_poly.pdbx_strand_id
1 'polypeptide(L)'
;PMQALRPEWGSISNLRFLLSSIGSQTAAASLNGATVFNVFCTGLEAYACIEQDGYSANFIYRPPIYDSPLSLNASVGYKFAEVPRITNDSWVINLRCTLSV
;
A
#
# COMPACT_ATOMS: atom_id res chain seq x y z
N PRO A 1 -20.11 3.73 -15.37
CA PRO A 1 -20.10 3.38 -16.83
C PRO A 1 -20.36 1.88 -16.98
N MET A 2 -21.03 1.46 -18.06
CA MET A 2 -21.39 0.06 -18.28
C MET A 2 -20.16 -0.85 -18.49
N GLN A 3 -19.05 -0.29 -18.97
CA GLN A 3 -17.77 -0.98 -19.14
C GLN A 3 -16.61 0.03 -19.10
N ALA A 4 -15.82 0.01 -18.03
CA ALA A 4 -14.67 0.91 -17.81
C ALA A 4 -13.33 0.26 -18.21
N LEU A 5 -13.23 -1.07 -18.11
CA LEU A 5 -12.06 -1.84 -18.51
C LEU A 5 -12.33 -2.73 -19.72
N ARG A 6 -11.29 -2.94 -20.53
CA ARG A 6 -11.33 -3.92 -21.62
C ARG A 6 -11.36 -5.33 -21.01
N PRO A 7 -12.13 -6.28 -21.58
CA PRO A 7 -12.09 -7.66 -21.10
C PRO A 7 -10.69 -8.23 -21.29
N GLU A 8 -10.13 -8.75 -20.20
CA GLU A 8 -8.82 -9.41 -20.17
C GLU A 8 -8.84 -10.58 -19.18
N TRP A 9 -7.88 -11.50 -19.31
CA TRP A 9 -7.77 -12.60 -18.35
C TRP A 9 -7.48 -12.04 -16.96
N GLY A 10 -8.30 -12.42 -15.99
CA GLY A 10 -8.20 -11.96 -14.60
C GLY A 10 -9.05 -10.74 -14.31
N SER A 11 -9.87 -10.28 -15.27
CA SER A 11 -10.88 -9.25 -15.03
C SER A 11 -12.28 -9.82 -14.84
N ILE A 12 -13.05 -9.23 -13.93
CA ILE A 12 -14.48 -9.46 -13.76
C ILE A 12 -15.17 -8.08 -13.73
N SER A 13 -16.05 -7.82 -14.69
CA SER A 13 -16.72 -6.52 -14.84
C SER A 13 -15.68 -5.38 -14.94
N ASN A 14 -15.71 -4.41 -14.03
CA ASN A 14 -14.80 -3.26 -13.99
C ASN A 14 -13.63 -3.44 -12.99
N LEU A 15 -13.32 -4.67 -12.58
CA LEU A 15 -12.20 -4.98 -11.68
C LEU A 15 -11.20 -5.91 -12.36
N ARG A 16 -9.90 -5.59 -12.20
CA ARG A 16 -8.77 -6.44 -12.59
C ARG A 16 -8.16 -7.04 -11.34
N PHE A 17 -8.09 -8.37 -11.29
CA PHE A 17 -7.41 -9.10 -10.22
C PHE A 17 -5.98 -9.41 -10.64
N LEU A 18 -5.05 -9.13 -9.74
CA LEU A 18 -3.63 -9.47 -9.88
C LEU A 18 -3.30 -10.57 -8.87
N LEU A 19 -2.53 -11.57 -9.31
CA LEU A 19 -2.07 -12.64 -8.44
C LEU A 19 -0.75 -12.24 -7.77
N SER A 20 -0.68 -12.33 -6.45
CA SER A 20 0.54 -12.15 -5.68
C SER A 20 0.74 -13.34 -4.74
N SER A 21 1.98 -13.80 -4.59
CA SER A 21 2.37 -14.82 -3.60
C SER A 21 2.42 -14.25 -2.18
N ILE A 22 2.45 -12.93 -2.03
CA ILE A 22 2.49 -12.22 -0.76
C ILE A 22 1.24 -11.33 -0.70
N GLY A 23 0.34 -11.64 0.22
CA GLY A 23 -0.94 -10.94 0.39
C GLY A 23 -1.30 -10.76 1.85
N SER A 24 -2.20 -9.81 2.12
CA SER A 24 -2.74 -9.59 3.47
C SER A 24 -3.79 -10.66 3.78
N GLN A 25 -3.56 -11.44 4.82
CA GLN A 25 -4.48 -12.47 5.28
C GLN A 25 -4.52 -12.54 6.81
N THR A 26 -5.65 -12.98 7.35
CA THR A 26 -5.82 -13.27 8.77
C THR A 26 -6.31 -14.71 8.92
N ALA A 27 -5.47 -15.56 9.49
CA ALA A 27 -5.76 -16.98 9.67
C ALA A 27 -6.91 -17.17 10.68
N ALA A 28 -7.79 -18.14 10.42
CA ALA A 28 -8.91 -18.53 11.28
C ALA A 28 -9.82 -17.37 11.76
N ALA A 29 -9.98 -16.34 10.94
CA ALA A 29 -10.73 -15.14 11.31
C ALA A 29 -12.22 -15.19 10.97
N SER A 30 -12.67 -16.14 10.14
CA SER A 30 -14.10 -16.33 9.88
C SER A 30 -14.77 -17.09 11.01
N LEU A 31 -16.11 -17.00 11.11
CA LEU A 31 -16.89 -17.76 12.10
C LEU A 31 -16.69 -19.27 11.99
N ASN A 32 -16.39 -19.78 10.79
CA ASN A 32 -16.15 -21.20 10.52
C ASN A 32 -14.65 -21.57 10.59
N GLY A 33 -13.80 -20.69 11.13
CA GLY A 33 -12.36 -20.93 11.26
C GLY A 33 -11.58 -20.85 9.94
N ALA A 34 -12.16 -20.28 8.88
CA ALA A 34 -11.46 -20.10 7.61
C ALA A 34 -10.56 -18.86 7.63
N THR A 35 -9.47 -18.90 6.85
CA THR A 35 -8.60 -17.75 6.60
C THR A 35 -9.33 -16.69 5.79
N VAL A 36 -9.28 -15.44 6.26
CA VAL A 36 -9.85 -14.28 5.57
C VAL A 36 -8.74 -13.55 4.83
N PHE A 37 -8.90 -13.39 3.52
CA PHE A 37 -8.00 -12.64 2.65
C PHE A 37 -8.52 -11.21 2.50
N ASN A 38 -7.61 -10.23 2.57
CA ASN A 38 -7.92 -8.83 2.28
C ASN A 38 -7.49 -8.52 0.84
N VAL A 39 -8.47 -8.38 -0.05
CA VAL A 39 -8.24 -7.99 -1.45
C VAL A 39 -8.59 -6.51 -1.57
N PHE A 40 -7.56 -5.67 -1.61
CA PHE A 40 -7.75 -4.23 -1.78
C PHE A 40 -8.12 -3.91 -3.23
N CYS A 41 -9.32 -3.39 -3.42
CA CYS A 41 -9.82 -2.91 -4.71
C CYS A 41 -9.68 -1.40 -4.75
N THR A 42 -8.80 -0.90 -5.62
CA THR A 42 -8.53 0.52 -5.79
C THR A 42 -9.03 1.01 -7.14
N GLY A 43 -9.69 2.17 -7.16
CA GLY A 43 -9.92 2.92 -8.40
C GLY A 43 -8.61 3.41 -9.00
N LEU A 44 -8.56 3.57 -10.33
CA LEU A 44 -7.36 4.01 -11.06
C LEU A 44 -6.82 5.35 -10.55
N GLU A 45 -7.72 6.26 -10.18
CA GLU A 45 -7.39 7.61 -9.70
C GLU A 45 -7.52 7.73 -8.18
N ALA A 46 -7.66 6.61 -7.44
CA ALA A 46 -7.84 6.61 -5.99
C ALA A 46 -6.53 6.85 -5.23
N TYR A 47 -5.39 6.61 -5.89
CA TYR A 47 -4.07 6.88 -5.36
C TYR A 47 -3.19 7.53 -6.43
N ALA A 48 -2.27 8.37 -5.98
CA ALA A 48 -1.24 8.97 -6.83
C ALA A 48 0.12 8.89 -6.14
N CYS A 49 1.18 8.77 -6.92
CA CYS A 49 2.53 9.03 -6.46
C CYS A 49 2.93 10.41 -6.97
N ILE A 50 3.18 11.35 -6.06
CA ILE A 50 3.65 12.69 -6.41
C ILE A 50 5.17 12.69 -6.26
N GLU A 51 5.88 12.77 -7.37
CA GLU A 51 7.32 12.99 -7.39
C GLU A 51 7.60 14.48 -7.09
N GLN A 52 8.53 14.73 -6.19
CA GLN A 52 8.96 16.08 -5.87
C GLN A 52 10.03 16.53 -6.87
N ASP A 53 9.65 17.36 -7.85
CA ASP A 53 10.57 17.89 -8.84
C ASP A 53 11.67 18.74 -8.19
N GLY A 54 12.92 18.53 -8.62
CA GLY A 54 14.12 19.15 -8.03
C GLY A 54 14.55 18.60 -6.66
N TYR A 55 13.91 17.54 -6.14
CA TYR A 55 14.27 16.92 -4.88
C TYR A 55 14.71 15.46 -5.06
N SER A 56 15.78 15.05 -4.37
CA SER A 56 16.27 13.67 -4.38
C SER A 56 16.11 13.03 -3.00
N ALA A 57 15.93 11.70 -2.99
CA ALA A 57 15.80 10.97 -1.74
C ALA A 57 17.12 11.09 -0.96
N ASN A 58 17.02 11.40 0.33
CA ASN A 58 18.18 11.69 1.16
C ASN A 58 18.23 10.76 2.38
N PHE A 59 19.37 10.09 2.54
CA PHE A 59 19.68 9.33 3.74
C PHE A 59 20.37 10.26 4.75
N ILE A 60 19.69 10.49 5.86
CA ILE A 60 20.16 11.35 6.94
C ILE A 60 20.82 10.43 7.96
N TYR A 61 22.14 10.50 8.04
CA TYR A 61 22.91 9.81 9.06
C TYR A 61 23.58 10.82 9.98
N ARG A 62 23.30 10.71 11.28
CA ARG A 62 24.03 11.40 12.32
C ARG A 62 24.80 10.36 13.14
N PRO A 63 26.14 10.33 13.03
CA PRO A 63 26.94 9.38 13.81
C PRO A 63 26.81 9.69 15.31
N PRO A 64 27.05 8.69 16.18
CA PRO A 64 27.20 8.93 17.60
C PRO A 64 28.42 9.86 17.83
N ILE A 65 28.16 11.10 18.22
CA ILE A 65 29.19 12.04 18.67
C ILE A 65 29.30 11.90 20.19
N TYR A 66 30.50 12.14 20.75
CA TYR A 66 30.68 12.24 22.21
C TYR A 66 29.64 13.19 22.83
N ASP A 67 29.14 12.78 23.99
CA ASP A 67 28.03 13.36 24.77
C ASP A 67 27.97 14.90 24.67
N SER A 68 26.92 15.39 24.01
CA SER A 68 26.61 16.81 23.90
C SER A 68 25.16 17.02 24.36
N PRO A 69 24.88 18.01 25.23
CA PRO A 69 23.58 18.20 25.86
C PRO A 69 22.45 18.54 24.87
N LEU A 70 22.75 18.77 23.59
CA LEU A 70 21.79 19.08 22.53
C LEU A 70 21.43 17.88 21.63
N SER A 71 22.12 16.74 21.72
CA SER A 71 21.82 15.54 20.91
C SER A 71 22.60 14.30 21.38
N LEU A 72 22.07 13.54 22.34
CA LEU A 72 22.70 12.33 22.91
C LEU A 72 22.64 11.07 22.00
N ASN A 73 21.72 11.01 21.03
CA ASN A 73 21.44 9.77 20.30
C ASN A 73 21.98 9.79 18.86
N ALA A 74 22.54 8.65 18.41
CA ALA A 74 22.74 8.39 16.99
C ALA A 74 21.38 8.32 16.29
N SER A 75 21.27 8.93 15.11
CA SER A 75 20.01 9.01 14.38
C SER A 75 20.20 8.58 12.94
N VAL A 76 19.31 7.71 12.48
CA VAL A 76 19.12 7.33 11.08
C VAL A 76 17.75 7.79 10.66
N GLY A 77 17.69 8.48 9.52
CA GLY A 77 16.46 8.84 8.86
C GLY A 77 16.59 8.66 7.36
N TYR A 78 15.46 8.39 6.71
CA TYR A 78 15.38 8.41 5.26
C TYR A 78 14.25 9.36 4.88
N LYS A 79 14.52 10.24 3.91
CA LYS A 79 13.50 11.08 3.32
C LYS A 79 13.32 10.67 1.87
N PHE A 80 12.14 10.14 1.56
CA PHE A 80 11.75 9.79 0.21
C PHE A 80 11.46 11.07 -0.61
N ALA A 81 11.79 11.06 -1.90
CA ALA A 81 11.46 12.14 -2.84
C ALA A 81 10.10 11.94 -3.52
N GLU A 82 9.35 10.94 -3.07
CA GLU A 82 8.01 10.63 -3.53
C GLU A 82 7.03 10.65 -2.35
N VAL A 83 5.82 11.14 -2.60
CA VAL A 83 4.74 11.13 -1.63
C VAL A 83 3.58 10.32 -2.21
N PRO A 84 3.35 9.07 -1.74
CA PRO A 84 2.14 8.35 -2.05
C PRO A 84 0.96 9.04 -1.35
N ARG A 85 -0.07 9.39 -2.11
CA ARG A 85 -1.27 10.07 -1.60
C ARG A 85 -2.53 9.36 -2.04
N ILE A 86 -3.43 9.16 -1.08
CA ILE A 86 -4.83 8.80 -1.37
C ILE A 86 -5.56 10.08 -1.75
N THR A 87 -6.04 10.13 -2.98
CA THR A 87 -6.78 11.25 -3.57
C THR A 87 -8.27 11.11 -3.34
N ASN A 88 -8.78 9.87 -3.31
CA ASN A 88 -10.16 9.56 -3.01
C ASN A 88 -10.26 8.24 -2.22
N ASP A 89 -10.56 8.33 -0.94
CA ASP A 89 -10.68 7.20 -0.02
C ASP A 89 -11.94 6.36 -0.29
N SER A 90 -13.02 6.99 -0.75
CA SER A 90 -14.27 6.31 -1.09
C SER A 90 -14.11 5.31 -2.26
N TRP A 91 -13.01 5.41 -3.02
CA TRP A 91 -12.68 4.51 -4.13
C TRP A 91 -11.66 3.43 -3.75
N VAL A 92 -11.36 3.31 -2.45
CA VAL A 92 -10.51 2.26 -1.89
C VAL A 92 -11.37 1.35 -1.03
N ILE A 93 -11.60 0.12 -1.50
CA ILE A 93 -12.48 -0.84 -0.86
C ILE A 93 -11.67 -2.08 -0.46
N ASN A 94 -11.92 -2.61 0.74
CA ASN A 94 -11.35 -3.89 1.14
C ASN A 94 -12.39 -5.01 0.94
N LEU A 95 -12.19 -5.82 -0.10
CA LEU A 95 -12.97 -7.04 -0.30
C LEU A 95 -12.39 -8.15 0.59
N ARG A 96 -13.12 -8.49 1.64
CA ARG A 96 -12.78 -9.57 2.56
C ARG A 96 -13.46 -10.85 2.11
N CYS A 97 -12.68 -11.85 1.72
CA CYS A 97 -13.20 -13.12 1.23
C CYS A 97 -12.45 -14.32 1.83
N THR A 98 -13.07 -15.49 1.72
CA THR A 98 -12.46 -16.79 2.02
C THR A 98 -12.34 -17.57 0.72
N LEU A 99 -11.48 -18.59 0.71
CA LEU A 99 -11.49 -19.56 -0.38
C LEU A 99 -12.86 -20.27 -0.42
N SER A 100 -13.40 -20.47 -1.62
CA SER A 100 -14.56 -21.33 -1.81
C SER A 100 -14.13 -22.77 -1.56
N VAL A 101 -14.83 -23.46 -0.66
CA VAL A 101 -14.63 -24.87 -0.35
C VAL A 101 -15.68 -25.69 -1.08
#